data_AF-A0A1E7ENI7-F1
#
_entry.id   AF-A0A1E7ENI7-F1
#
_cell.length_a   1.000
_cell.length_b   1.000
_cell.length_c   1.000
_cell.angle_alpha   90.00
_cell.angle_beta   90.00
_cell.angle_gamma   90.00
#
_symmetry.space_group_name_H-M   'P 1'
#
loop_
_entity.id
_entity.type
_entity.pdbx_description
1 polymer ?
#
loop_
_entity_poly.entity_id
_entity_poly.type
_entity_poly.pdbx_seq_one_letter_code
_entity_poly.pdbx_strand_id
1 'polypeptide(L)'
;MNDSENKLIPILQRKGEFSLRSRNKINELARAFLENLGNDIHDMLCDDDVEADDYFGLDSNRDTEAEVETALRFFPELLSRRKKATHGYRFYPVELLAYTRSGSNIWKCNLKAVSFVPLVVRLAIEFDLFEEQERGGLLIGDKYHVNMLQLLSSANTMAVARDRENHELIDDAHLNVMVQLRQVGHFQKEDIYIHGLLMRMCHQSIFPRKRFQFLVEWYPFVLIRPDEFGYVPLHRAVSMSSIHASQAVFEYGIRYYPKKKGISLLFMKDNNGKTPIQIAFMKTKLRGKVMKITEDVLTRYSSSSSDNNNTSINTVEALVMAAIDENIHLDYNQTCW
;
A
#
# COMPACT_ATOMS: atom_id res chain seq x y z
N MET A 1 7.08 43.24 3.55
CA MET A 1 6.73 43.03 4.96
C MET A 1 5.53 43.90 5.29
N ASN A 2 4.49 43.28 5.80
CA ASN A 2 3.23 43.94 6.10
C ASN A 2 3.41 44.84 7.34
N ASP A 3 2.75 46.01 7.42
CA ASP A 3 2.90 46.95 8.56
C ASP A 3 2.63 46.27 9.92
N SER A 4 1.77 45.24 9.91
CA SER A 4 1.48 44.41 11.08
C SER A 4 2.67 43.57 11.56
N GLU A 5 3.46 42.99 10.66
CA GLU A 5 4.63 42.16 11.01
C GLU A 5 5.72 43.00 11.68
N ASN A 6 5.98 44.19 11.12
CA ASN A 6 6.97 45.14 11.63
C ASN A 6 6.66 45.62 13.06
N LYS A 7 5.39 45.58 13.46
CA LYS A 7 4.96 45.94 14.82
C LYS A 7 4.90 44.71 15.74
N LEU A 8 4.49 43.55 15.22
CA LEU A 8 4.31 42.33 16.02
C LEU A 8 5.63 41.83 16.62
N ILE A 9 6.70 41.73 15.82
CA ILE A 9 7.99 41.20 16.27
C ILE A 9 8.56 42.02 17.45
N PRO A 10 8.67 43.37 17.36
CA PRO A 10 9.16 44.18 18.48
C PRO A 10 8.27 44.08 19.73
N ILE A 11 6.94 44.00 19.57
CA ILE A 11 6.01 43.82 20.71
C ILE A 11 6.32 42.50 21.44
N LEU A 12 6.54 41.42 20.71
CA LEU A 12 6.88 40.11 21.29
C LEU A 12 8.27 40.11 21.94
N GLN A 13 9.26 40.75 21.32
CA GLN A 13 10.63 40.87 21.87
C GLN A 13 10.66 41.67 23.17
N ARG A 14 9.86 42.75 23.27
CA ARG A 14 9.78 43.61 24.46
C ARG A 14 8.67 43.20 25.44
N LYS A 15 8.10 42.01 25.29
CA LYS A 15 6.97 41.53 26.09
C LYS A 15 7.17 41.70 27.61
N GLY A 16 8.39 41.50 28.11
CA GLY A 16 8.71 41.65 29.54
C GLY A 16 8.56 43.07 30.11
N GLU A 17 8.62 44.09 29.27
CA GLU A 17 8.56 45.50 29.66
C GLU A 17 7.12 46.03 29.81
N PHE A 18 6.13 45.28 29.29
CA PHE A 18 4.74 45.69 29.37
C PHE A 18 4.12 45.41 30.76
N SER A 19 3.07 46.17 31.10
CA SER A 19 2.25 45.93 32.30
C SER A 19 1.73 44.49 32.36
N LEU A 20 1.47 43.97 33.57
CA LEU A 20 0.92 42.61 33.74
C LEU A 20 -0.36 42.40 32.93
N ARG A 21 -1.25 43.41 32.90
CA ARG A 21 -2.49 43.38 32.10
C ARG A 21 -2.21 43.21 30.61
N SER A 22 -1.27 43.99 30.07
CA SER A 22 -0.87 43.91 28.65
C SER A 22 -0.20 42.59 28.32
N ARG A 23 0.70 42.09 29.18
CA ARG A 23 1.35 40.78 29.01
C ARG A 23 0.34 39.64 28.98
N ASN A 24 -0.66 39.65 29.86
CA ASN A 24 -1.72 38.65 29.87
C ASN A 24 -2.54 38.67 28.58
N LYS A 25 -2.87 39.87 28.05
CA LYS A 25 -3.60 39.96 26.79
C LYS A 25 -2.76 39.48 25.59
N ILE A 26 -1.47 39.82 25.55
CA ILE A 26 -0.54 39.30 24.53
C ILE A 26 -0.48 37.77 24.59
N ASN A 27 -0.41 37.17 25.78
CA ASN A 27 -0.41 35.71 25.95
C ASN A 27 -1.70 35.06 25.44
N GLU A 28 -2.85 35.65 25.78
CA GLU A 28 -4.16 35.16 25.34
C GLU A 28 -4.28 35.18 23.81
N LEU A 29 -3.92 36.30 23.18
CA LEU A 29 -3.95 36.45 21.73
C LEU A 29 -2.96 35.52 21.03
N ALA A 30 -1.75 35.39 21.56
CA ALA A 30 -0.74 34.47 21.01
C ALA A 30 -1.21 33.01 21.10
N ARG A 31 -1.83 32.61 22.22
CA ARG A 31 -2.39 31.26 22.36
C ARG A 31 -3.51 31.01 21.35
N ALA A 32 -4.46 31.93 21.23
CA ALA A 32 -5.55 31.81 20.28
C ALA A 32 -5.04 31.74 18.83
N PHE A 33 -4.02 32.54 18.48
CA PHE A 33 -3.39 32.49 17.17
C PHE A 33 -2.74 31.13 16.89
N LEU A 34 -1.93 30.61 17.83
CA LEU A 34 -1.26 29.31 17.68
C LEU A 34 -2.26 28.15 17.61
N GLU A 35 -3.32 28.19 18.41
CA GLU A 35 -4.39 27.19 18.39
C GLU A 35 -5.14 27.19 17.06
N ASN A 36 -5.51 28.37 16.54
CA ASN A 36 -6.16 28.49 15.24
C ASN A 36 -5.24 28.00 14.12
N LEU A 37 -3.98 28.46 14.08
CA LEU A 37 -3.03 28.03 13.07
C LEU A 37 -2.76 26.52 13.13
N GLY A 38 -2.65 25.94 14.32
CA GLY A 38 -2.50 24.49 14.50
C GLY A 38 -3.73 23.71 14.05
N ASN A 39 -4.94 24.23 14.27
CA ASN A 39 -6.17 23.63 13.74
C ASN A 39 -6.22 23.72 12.22
N ASP A 40 -5.87 24.86 11.62
CA ASP A 40 -5.84 25.04 10.17
C ASP A 40 -4.85 24.08 9.49
N ILE A 41 -3.65 23.91 10.07
CA ILE A 41 -2.66 22.94 9.59
C ILE A 41 -3.18 21.50 9.74
N HIS A 42 -3.83 21.18 10.86
CA HIS A 42 -4.42 19.85 11.07
C HIS A 42 -5.52 19.54 10.05
N ASP A 43 -6.37 20.52 9.77
CA ASP A 43 -7.42 20.42 8.76
C ASP A 43 -6.82 20.23 7.36
N MET A 44 -5.76 20.97 7.00
CA MET A 44 -5.01 20.78 5.76
C MET A 44 -4.40 19.35 5.65
N LEU A 45 -3.85 18.80 6.72
CA LEU A 45 -3.30 17.44 6.71
C LEU A 45 -4.38 16.36 6.58
N CYS A 46 -5.59 16.66 7.02
CA CYS A 46 -6.67 15.70 7.16
C CYS A 46 -7.86 15.96 6.23
N ASP A 47 -7.74 16.89 5.27
CA ASP A 47 -8.76 17.15 4.27
C ASP A 47 -8.93 15.91 3.38
N ASP A 48 -10.16 15.41 3.31
CA ASP A 48 -10.51 14.19 2.60
C ASP A 48 -11.44 14.43 1.40
N ASP A 49 -11.64 15.69 0.99
CA ASP A 49 -12.50 16.05 -0.17
C ASP A 49 -11.70 16.54 -1.39
N VAL A 50 -10.91 15.64 -1.98
CA VAL A 50 -10.00 15.95 -3.12
C VAL A 50 -10.71 16.46 -4.38
N GLU A 51 -12.02 16.24 -4.50
CA GLU A 51 -12.84 16.63 -5.65
C GLU A 51 -13.54 17.98 -5.45
N ALA A 52 -13.46 18.56 -4.25
CA ALA A 52 -14.00 19.89 -4.00
C ALA A 52 -13.23 20.93 -4.81
N ASP A 53 -13.97 21.87 -5.42
CA ASP A 53 -13.38 23.01 -6.14
C ASP A 53 -12.48 23.85 -5.21
N ASP A 54 -12.78 23.81 -3.91
CA ASP A 54 -12.06 24.43 -2.82
C ASP A 54 -11.28 23.42 -1.97
N TYR A 55 -10.66 22.39 -2.57
CA TYR A 55 -9.78 21.48 -1.83
C TYR A 55 -8.65 22.23 -1.10
N PHE A 56 -8.68 22.20 0.23
CA PHE A 56 -7.72 22.88 1.11
C PHE A 56 -6.63 21.96 1.66
N GLY A 57 -6.72 20.66 1.35
CA GLY A 57 -5.70 19.69 1.75
C GLY A 57 -4.36 19.86 1.04
N LEU A 58 -3.37 19.08 1.46
CA LEU A 58 -2.05 19.04 0.83
C LEU A 58 -2.12 18.66 -0.65
N ASP A 59 -1.34 19.36 -1.47
CA ASP A 59 -1.21 19.14 -2.91
C ASP A 59 0.24 19.26 -3.34
N SER A 60 0.84 18.18 -3.83
CA SER A 60 2.24 18.13 -4.27
C SER A 60 2.57 19.01 -5.46
N ASN A 61 1.56 19.55 -6.17
CA ASN A 61 1.77 20.54 -7.22
C ASN A 61 1.86 21.97 -6.67
N ARG A 62 1.36 22.20 -5.45
CA ARG A 62 1.29 23.50 -4.80
C ARG A 62 2.29 23.62 -3.65
N ASP A 63 2.35 22.59 -2.81
CA ASP A 63 3.07 22.58 -1.54
C ASP A 63 4.39 21.82 -1.69
N THR A 64 5.45 22.36 -1.09
CA THR A 64 6.76 21.69 -1.04
C THR A 64 6.95 20.92 0.26
N GLU A 65 7.79 19.87 0.24
CA GLU A 65 8.14 19.15 1.47
C GLU A 65 8.74 20.08 2.55
N ALA A 66 9.50 21.10 2.15
CA ALA A 66 10.12 22.04 3.09
C ALA A 66 9.08 22.92 3.81
N GLU A 67 8.03 23.37 3.11
CA GLU A 67 6.93 24.14 3.70
C GLU A 67 6.13 23.27 4.68
N VAL A 68 5.79 22.05 4.26
CA VAL A 68 5.07 21.08 5.11
C VAL A 68 5.90 20.70 6.34
N GLU A 69 7.20 20.41 6.15
CA GLU A 69 8.11 20.12 7.27
C GLU A 69 8.21 21.31 8.23
N THR A 70 8.35 22.53 7.71
CA THR A 70 8.41 23.73 8.56
C THR A 70 7.16 23.84 9.42
N ALA A 71 5.97 23.71 8.82
CA ALA A 71 4.70 23.75 9.56
C ALA A 71 4.62 22.67 10.64
N LEU A 72 4.99 21.44 10.31
CA LEU A 72 4.96 20.30 11.24
C LEU A 72 5.99 20.40 12.37
N ARG A 73 7.15 21.04 12.13
CA ARG A 73 8.14 21.31 13.18
C ARG A 73 7.65 22.34 14.21
N PHE A 74 6.74 23.24 13.81
CA PHE A 74 6.10 24.15 14.75
C PHE A 74 4.99 23.48 15.58
N PHE A 75 4.32 22.46 15.03
CA PHE A 75 3.19 21.77 15.65
C PHE A 75 3.30 20.24 15.51
N PRO A 76 4.31 19.60 16.13
CA PRO A 76 4.55 18.17 15.95
C PRO A 76 3.38 17.30 16.43
N GLU A 77 2.68 17.71 17.49
CA GLU A 77 1.57 16.98 18.09
C GLU A 77 0.42 16.70 17.10
N LEU A 78 0.29 17.51 16.04
CA LEU A 78 -0.75 17.35 15.03
C LEU A 78 -0.64 16.02 14.29
N LEU A 79 0.56 15.43 14.17
CA LEU A 79 0.77 14.14 13.52
C LEU A 79 0.11 12.98 14.26
N SER A 80 -0.09 13.11 15.57
CA SER A 80 -0.77 12.12 16.42
C SER A 80 -2.25 12.46 16.69
N ARG A 81 -2.68 13.66 16.28
CA ARG A 81 -4.05 14.14 16.49
C ARG A 81 -5.00 13.48 15.49
N ARG A 82 -5.93 12.66 15.97
CA ARG A 82 -6.89 11.99 15.09
C ARG A 82 -8.03 12.92 14.66
N LYS A 83 -8.38 12.93 13.36
CA LYS A 83 -9.60 13.58 12.85
C LYS A 83 -10.78 12.63 12.97
N LYS A 84 -11.91 13.14 13.50
CA LYS A 84 -13.16 12.38 13.55
C LYS A 84 -13.85 12.51 12.18
N ALA A 85 -13.94 11.41 11.45
CA ALA A 85 -14.74 11.33 10.24
C ALA A 85 -16.24 11.40 10.56
N THR A 86 -17.04 11.77 9.55
CA THR A 86 -18.51 11.87 9.63
C THR A 86 -19.21 10.61 10.17
N HIS A 87 -18.56 9.45 10.07
CA HIS A 87 -19.11 8.14 10.47
C HIS A 87 -18.59 7.66 11.84
N GLY A 88 -17.99 8.56 12.62
CA GLY A 88 -17.45 8.26 13.95
C GLY A 88 -16.08 7.57 13.95
N TYR A 89 -15.53 7.25 12.79
CA TYR A 89 -14.15 6.77 12.67
C TYR A 89 -13.15 7.87 12.98
N ARG A 90 -11.99 7.47 13.48
CA ARG A 90 -10.89 8.38 13.81
C ARG A 90 -9.67 7.95 13.02
N PHE A 91 -9.15 8.85 12.19
CA PHE A 91 -7.99 8.60 11.35
C PHE A 91 -6.83 9.48 11.80
N TYR A 92 -5.63 8.94 11.72
CA TYR A 92 -4.41 9.74 11.80
C TYR A 92 -4.17 10.47 10.47
N PRO A 93 -3.49 11.63 10.50
CA PRO A 93 -3.14 12.36 9.30
C PRO A 93 -2.48 11.48 8.23
N VAL A 94 -1.51 10.64 8.61
CA VAL A 94 -0.79 9.76 7.67
C VAL A 94 -1.70 8.84 6.85
N GLU A 95 -2.83 8.39 7.42
CA GLU A 95 -3.80 7.55 6.70
C GLU A 95 -4.56 8.37 5.65
N LEU A 96 -4.92 9.61 5.97
CA LEU A 96 -5.67 10.52 5.10
C LEU A 96 -4.82 11.08 3.95
N LEU A 97 -3.49 11.11 4.13
CA LEU A 97 -2.56 11.47 3.06
C LEU A 97 -2.50 10.45 1.92
N ALA A 98 -2.76 9.16 2.17
CA ALA A 98 -2.87 8.19 1.09
C ALA A 98 -4.30 8.01 0.59
N TYR A 99 -5.30 8.23 1.44
CA TYR A 99 -6.69 7.93 1.10
C TYR A 99 -7.66 9.02 1.50
N THR A 100 -8.53 9.38 0.56
CA THR A 100 -9.61 10.32 0.76
C THR A 100 -10.96 9.65 0.58
N ARG A 101 -12.00 10.27 1.16
CA ARG A 101 -13.34 9.73 1.18
C ARG A 101 -14.23 10.58 0.30
N SER A 102 -14.48 10.11 -0.92
CA SER A 102 -15.47 10.75 -1.78
C SER A 102 -16.86 10.64 -1.14
N GLY A 103 -17.72 11.64 -1.36
CA GLY A 103 -19.11 11.70 -0.85
C GLY A 103 -19.98 10.46 -1.11
N SER A 104 -19.54 9.54 -1.97
CA SER A 104 -20.11 8.21 -2.19
C SER A 104 -19.74 7.14 -1.13
N ASN A 105 -19.03 7.49 -0.05
CA ASN A 105 -18.41 6.56 0.91
C ASN A 105 -17.35 5.64 0.29
N ILE A 106 -16.82 6.00 -0.87
CA ILE A 106 -15.81 5.22 -1.57
C ILE A 106 -14.44 5.85 -1.31
N TRP A 107 -13.53 5.03 -0.77
CA TRP A 107 -12.14 5.39 -0.60
C TRP A 107 -11.47 5.55 -1.97
N LYS A 108 -10.69 6.62 -2.12
CA LYS A 108 -9.87 6.90 -3.30
C LYS A 108 -8.45 7.19 -2.85
N CYS A 109 -7.48 6.92 -3.73
CA CYS A 109 -6.11 7.37 -3.51
C CYS A 109 -6.06 8.91 -3.50
N ASN A 110 -5.41 9.50 -2.51
CA ASN A 110 -5.13 10.93 -2.48
C ASN A 110 -3.86 11.22 -3.29
N LEU A 111 -3.96 11.22 -4.62
CA LEU A 111 -2.82 11.49 -5.51
C LEU A 111 -2.17 12.85 -5.25
N LYS A 112 -2.92 13.82 -4.69
CA LYS A 112 -2.42 15.15 -4.35
C LYS A 112 -1.48 15.12 -3.14
N ALA A 113 -1.74 14.25 -2.15
CA ALA A 113 -1.02 14.28 -0.87
C ALA A 113 -0.13 13.06 -0.59
N VAL A 114 -0.29 11.95 -1.33
CA VAL A 114 0.34 10.67 -0.97
C VAL A 114 1.87 10.71 -0.95
N SER A 115 2.48 11.60 -1.75
CA SER A 115 3.92 11.81 -1.75
C SER A 115 4.47 12.37 -0.43
N PHE A 116 3.64 12.99 0.42
CA PHE A 116 4.07 13.49 1.73
C PHE A 116 4.11 12.42 2.83
N VAL A 117 3.64 11.19 2.56
CA VAL A 117 3.63 10.09 3.53
C VAL A 117 5.03 9.82 4.12
N PRO A 118 6.11 9.67 3.33
CA PRO A 118 7.45 9.42 3.87
C PRO A 118 7.95 10.55 4.79
N LEU A 119 7.67 11.81 4.43
CA LEU A 119 8.00 12.98 5.25
C LEU A 119 7.28 12.92 6.60
N VAL A 120 5.97 12.71 6.59
CA VAL A 120 5.15 12.68 7.81
C VAL A 120 5.56 11.53 8.74
N VAL A 121 5.83 10.35 8.18
CA VAL A 121 6.32 9.21 8.95
C VAL A 121 7.67 9.51 9.60
N ARG A 122 8.61 10.07 8.84
CA ARG A 122 9.93 10.44 9.34
C ARG A 122 9.83 11.42 10.50
N LEU A 123 9.02 12.47 10.35
CA LEU A 123 8.83 13.48 11.40
C LEU A 123 8.13 12.89 12.64
N ALA A 124 7.13 12.02 12.42
CA ALA A 124 6.44 11.35 13.52
C ALA A 124 7.38 10.48 14.37
N ILE A 125 8.36 9.84 13.74
CA ILE A 125 9.42 9.08 14.41
C ILE A 125 10.42 10.02 15.10
N GLU A 126 10.85 11.08 14.41
CA GLU A 126 11.77 12.08 14.96
C GLU A 126 11.26 12.71 16.27
N PHE A 127 9.95 12.92 16.35
CA PHE A 127 9.29 13.51 17.52
C PHE A 127 8.78 12.49 18.55
N ASP A 128 9.06 11.20 18.37
CA ASP A 128 8.66 10.13 19.30
C ASP A 128 7.15 10.15 19.62
N LEU A 129 6.32 10.36 18.59
CA LEU A 129 4.86 10.54 18.75
C LEU A 129 4.08 9.22 18.82
N PHE A 130 4.75 8.12 18.53
CA PHE A 130 4.19 6.78 18.40
C PHE A 130 5.17 5.77 18.99
N GLU A 131 4.65 4.60 19.36
CA GLU A 131 5.51 3.53 19.83
C GLU A 131 6.44 3.04 18.71
N GLU A 132 7.63 2.53 19.06
CA GLU A 132 8.65 2.11 18.07
C GLU A 132 8.09 1.11 17.04
N GLN A 133 7.28 0.14 17.49
CA GLN A 133 6.62 -0.84 16.63
C GLN A 133 5.59 -0.25 15.67
N GLU A 134 5.03 0.93 15.96
CA GLU A 134 4.03 1.59 15.12
C GLU A 134 4.68 2.34 13.94
N ARG A 135 6.00 2.61 14.02
CA ARG A 135 6.82 3.22 12.97
C ARG A 135 6.20 4.50 12.40
N GLY A 136 5.98 5.49 13.26
CA GLY A 136 5.42 6.78 12.85
C GLY A 136 3.98 6.68 12.34
N GLY A 137 3.21 5.73 12.89
CA GLY A 137 1.83 5.48 12.49
C GLY A 137 1.64 4.55 11.29
N LEU A 138 2.71 4.13 10.61
CA LEU A 138 2.63 3.23 9.44
C LEU A 138 1.93 1.90 9.74
N LEU A 139 2.16 1.33 10.92
CA LEU A 139 1.63 0.02 11.29
C LEU A 139 0.38 0.06 12.15
N ILE A 140 -0.14 1.25 12.43
CA ILE A 140 -1.39 1.37 13.15
C ILE A 140 -2.50 0.87 12.24
N GLY A 141 -3.18 -0.18 12.69
CA GLY A 141 -4.35 -0.70 12.02
C GLY A 141 -5.57 0.17 12.32
N ASP A 142 -6.39 0.38 11.30
CA ASP A 142 -7.74 0.88 11.49
C ASP A 142 -8.62 -0.15 12.25
N LYS A 143 -9.92 0.12 12.37
CA LYS A 143 -10.88 -0.83 12.98
C LYS A 143 -10.99 -2.20 12.29
N TYR A 144 -10.48 -2.31 11.05
CA TYR A 144 -10.42 -3.55 10.28
C TYR A 144 -9.01 -4.13 10.28
N HIS A 145 -8.12 -3.61 11.13
CA HIS A 145 -6.71 -3.97 11.21
C HIS A 145 -5.97 -3.73 9.88
N VAL A 146 -6.43 -2.77 9.07
CA VAL A 146 -5.76 -2.35 7.85
C VAL A 146 -4.82 -1.21 8.20
N ASN A 147 -3.52 -1.42 8.01
CA ASN A 147 -2.51 -0.41 8.24
C ASN A 147 -2.08 0.32 6.97
N MET A 148 -1.22 1.32 7.11
CA MET A 148 -0.78 2.17 6.01
C MET A 148 -0.05 1.41 4.89
N LEU A 149 0.75 0.39 5.24
CA LEU A 149 1.43 -0.44 4.22
C LEU A 149 0.43 -1.27 3.40
N GLN A 150 -0.62 -1.77 4.05
CA GLN A 150 -1.71 -2.47 3.38
C GLN A 150 -2.58 -1.53 2.54
N LEU A 151 -2.77 -0.29 3.01
CA LEU A 151 -3.38 0.78 2.24
C LEU A 151 -2.54 1.07 1.00
N LEU A 152 -1.26 1.38 1.12
CA LEU A 152 -0.33 1.57 -0.02
C LEU A 152 -0.20 0.35 -0.94
N SER A 153 -0.60 -0.85 -0.51
CA SER A 153 -0.66 -2.05 -1.35
C SER A 153 -2.01 -2.24 -2.05
N SER A 154 -3.03 -1.50 -1.63
CA SER A 154 -4.38 -1.53 -2.18
C SER A 154 -4.52 -0.58 -3.37
N ALA A 155 -5.26 -0.99 -4.39
CA ALA A 155 -5.78 -0.10 -5.45
C ALA A 155 -7.29 0.09 -5.26
N ASN A 156 -7.73 0.31 -4.01
CA ASN A 156 -9.16 0.36 -3.74
C ASN A 156 -9.77 1.65 -4.30
N THR A 157 -10.18 1.60 -5.56
CA THR A 157 -11.16 2.50 -6.16
C THR A 157 -12.27 1.61 -6.68
N MET A 158 -13.15 1.15 -5.81
CA MET A 158 -14.37 0.43 -6.23
C MET A 158 -15.23 1.26 -7.21
N ALA A 159 -15.02 2.59 -7.28
CA ALA A 159 -15.78 3.49 -8.15
C ALA A 159 -15.19 3.70 -9.56
N VAL A 160 -13.86 3.71 -9.72
CA VAL A 160 -13.23 4.20 -10.96
C VAL A 160 -12.90 3.02 -11.88
N ALA A 161 -13.91 2.22 -12.21
CA ALA A 161 -13.76 1.02 -13.03
C ALA A 161 -13.49 1.32 -14.52
N ARG A 162 -13.20 2.57 -14.93
CA ARG A 162 -13.17 2.94 -16.35
C ARG A 162 -11.93 3.69 -16.84
N ASP A 163 -11.07 4.19 -15.96
CA ASP A 163 -9.89 4.92 -16.41
C ASP A 163 -8.59 4.16 -16.08
N ARG A 164 -8.05 3.47 -17.08
CA ARG A 164 -6.79 2.73 -16.98
C ARG A 164 -5.62 3.65 -16.65
N GLU A 165 -5.61 4.89 -17.16
CA GLU A 165 -4.52 5.84 -16.95
C GLU A 165 -4.44 6.22 -15.47
N ASN A 166 -5.59 6.45 -14.84
CA ASN A 166 -5.66 6.71 -13.41
C ASN A 166 -5.09 5.56 -12.56
N HIS A 167 -5.28 4.30 -12.96
CA HIS A 167 -4.71 3.15 -12.21
C HIS A 167 -3.19 3.08 -12.33
N GLU A 168 -2.64 3.40 -13.49
CA GLU A 168 -1.19 3.42 -13.70
C GLU A 168 -0.55 4.55 -12.87
N LEU A 169 -1.17 5.73 -12.81
CA LEU A 169 -0.74 6.85 -11.95
C LEU A 169 -0.78 6.48 -10.45
N ILE A 170 -1.84 5.80 -10.00
CA ILE A 170 -1.94 5.33 -8.61
C ILE A 170 -0.86 4.29 -8.30
N ASP A 171 -0.60 3.35 -9.22
CA ASP A 171 0.44 2.35 -9.05
C ASP A 171 1.83 2.99 -8.94
N ASP A 172 2.12 4.00 -9.76
CA ASP A 172 3.37 4.77 -9.72
C ASP A 172 3.51 5.60 -8.44
N ALA A 173 2.47 6.34 -8.06
CA ALA A 173 2.50 7.18 -6.86
C ALA A 173 2.74 6.36 -5.59
N HIS A 174 1.99 5.27 -5.41
CA HIS A 174 2.19 4.38 -4.27
C HIS A 174 3.52 3.62 -4.33
N LEU A 175 3.98 3.20 -5.51
CA LEU A 175 5.30 2.58 -5.65
C LEU A 175 6.41 3.53 -5.19
N ASN A 176 6.36 4.80 -5.60
CA ASN A 176 7.35 5.79 -5.20
C ASN A 176 7.40 5.97 -3.68
N VAL A 177 6.24 6.04 -3.02
CA VAL A 177 6.16 6.10 -1.55
C VAL A 177 6.75 4.84 -0.92
N MET A 178 6.42 3.65 -1.41
CA MET A 178 6.97 2.39 -0.90
C MET A 178 8.50 2.31 -1.07
N VAL A 179 9.03 2.80 -2.20
CA VAL A 179 10.47 2.88 -2.46
C VAL A 179 11.14 3.83 -1.47
N GLN A 180 10.59 5.03 -1.25
CA GLN A 180 11.14 5.98 -0.29
C GLN A 180 11.12 5.43 1.13
N LEU A 181 9.98 4.87 1.58
CA LEU A 181 9.85 4.24 2.90
C LEU A 181 10.86 3.11 3.11
N ARG A 182 11.17 2.34 2.05
CA ARG A 182 12.23 1.33 2.08
C ARG A 182 13.61 1.95 2.20
N GLN A 183 13.92 3.01 1.43
CA GLN A 183 15.23 3.67 1.45
C GLN A 183 15.56 4.26 2.81
N VAL A 184 14.56 4.79 3.52
CA VAL A 184 14.73 5.32 4.89
C VAL A 184 14.60 4.24 5.99
N GLY A 185 14.39 2.97 5.62
CA GLY A 185 14.34 1.85 6.57
C GLY A 185 13.02 1.69 7.35
N HIS A 186 11.98 2.44 7.02
CA HIS A 186 10.67 2.35 7.69
C HIS A 186 9.77 1.25 7.11
N PHE A 187 10.02 0.82 5.87
CA PHE A 187 9.41 -0.38 5.28
C PHE A 187 10.46 -1.49 5.23
N GLN A 188 10.13 -2.67 5.76
CA GLN A 188 11.00 -3.84 5.88
C GLN A 188 10.46 -5.01 5.03
N LYS A 189 11.33 -5.95 4.65
CA LYS A 189 10.92 -7.09 3.81
C LYS A 189 9.95 -8.02 4.54
N GLU A 190 10.08 -8.15 5.86
CA GLU A 190 9.21 -8.97 6.71
C GLU A 190 7.76 -8.47 6.67
N ASP A 191 7.56 -7.16 6.55
CA ASP A 191 6.23 -6.53 6.47
C ASP A 191 5.40 -7.03 5.30
N ILE A 192 6.07 -7.35 4.18
CA ILE A 192 5.45 -7.89 2.97
C ILE A 192 4.67 -9.17 3.31
N TYR A 193 5.26 -10.02 4.15
CA TYR A 193 4.64 -11.23 4.62
C TYR A 193 3.69 -10.98 5.79
N ILE A 194 4.16 -10.32 6.85
CA ILE A 194 3.42 -10.14 8.12
C ILE A 194 2.07 -9.46 7.85
N HIS A 195 2.03 -8.48 6.94
CA HIS A 195 0.82 -7.74 6.62
C HIS A 195 0.12 -8.23 5.35
N GLY A 196 0.57 -9.35 4.76
CA GLY A 196 -0.07 -9.96 3.60
C GLY A 196 -0.17 -9.03 2.38
N LEU A 197 0.84 -8.19 2.15
CA LEU A 197 0.78 -7.12 1.14
C LEU A 197 0.57 -7.69 -0.26
N LEU A 198 1.30 -8.77 -0.60
CA LEU A 198 1.17 -9.41 -1.90
C LEU A 198 -0.19 -10.08 -2.09
N MET A 199 -0.72 -10.72 -1.05
CA MET A 199 -2.05 -11.34 -1.06
C MET A 199 -3.13 -10.32 -1.34
N ARG A 200 -3.03 -9.15 -0.71
CA ARG A 200 -3.94 -8.03 -0.90
C ARG A 200 -3.91 -7.50 -2.33
N MET A 201 -2.75 -7.48 -3.00
CA MET A 201 -2.63 -7.13 -4.43
C MET A 201 -3.32 -8.16 -5.35
N CYS A 202 -3.15 -9.45 -5.05
CA CYS A 202 -3.81 -10.51 -5.81
C CYS A 202 -5.33 -10.57 -5.61
N HIS A 203 -5.86 -9.89 -4.58
CA HIS A 203 -7.28 -9.80 -4.30
C HIS A 203 -7.98 -8.63 -5.03
N GLN A 204 -7.26 -7.82 -5.81
CA GLN A 204 -7.81 -6.62 -6.43
C GLN A 204 -8.42 -6.89 -7.81
N SER A 205 -9.44 -6.10 -8.15
CA SER A 205 -10.05 -6.12 -9.49
C SER A 205 -9.07 -5.66 -10.57
N ILE A 206 -8.22 -4.68 -10.24
CA ILE A 206 -7.19 -4.14 -11.12
C ILE A 206 -5.84 -4.42 -10.47
N PHE A 207 -4.97 -5.09 -11.23
CA PHE A 207 -3.74 -5.64 -10.70
C PHE A 207 -2.61 -4.60 -10.70
N PRO A 208 -2.08 -4.20 -9.52
CA PRO A 208 -1.02 -3.19 -9.41
C PRO A 208 0.34 -3.81 -9.75
N ARG A 209 0.62 -3.95 -11.05
CA ARG A 209 1.74 -4.76 -11.54
C ARG A 209 3.10 -4.22 -11.09
N LYS A 210 3.30 -2.91 -11.03
CA LYS A 210 4.60 -2.31 -10.69
C LYS A 210 4.90 -2.50 -9.20
N ARG A 211 3.92 -2.22 -8.33
CA ARG A 211 4.03 -2.51 -6.89
C ARG A 211 4.21 -4.00 -6.61
N PHE A 212 3.45 -4.87 -7.29
CA PHE A 212 3.61 -6.31 -7.17
C PHE A 212 5.04 -6.76 -7.50
N GLN A 213 5.57 -6.30 -8.64
CA GLN A 213 6.94 -6.58 -9.06
C GLN A 213 7.93 -6.12 -7.99
N PHE A 214 7.83 -4.88 -7.53
CA PHE A 214 8.72 -4.33 -6.50
C PHE A 214 8.75 -5.21 -5.23
N LEU A 215 7.59 -5.66 -4.75
CA LEU A 215 7.51 -6.51 -3.56
C LEU A 215 8.11 -7.90 -3.78
N VAL A 216 7.82 -8.52 -4.92
CA VAL A 216 8.31 -9.86 -5.24
C VAL A 216 9.81 -9.86 -5.48
N GLU A 217 10.34 -8.88 -6.19
CA GLU A 217 11.78 -8.77 -6.45
C GLU A 217 12.55 -8.51 -5.16
N TRP A 218 11.92 -7.86 -4.17
CA TRP A 218 12.51 -7.63 -2.86
C TRP A 218 12.43 -8.84 -1.92
N TYR A 219 11.29 -9.54 -1.88
CA TYR A 219 11.09 -10.69 -1.00
C TYR A 219 10.29 -11.82 -1.66
N PRO A 220 10.89 -12.60 -2.58
CA PRO A 220 10.17 -13.58 -3.39
C PRO A 220 9.57 -14.74 -2.59
N PHE A 221 10.06 -14.98 -1.36
CA PHE A 221 9.57 -16.05 -0.49
C PHE A 221 8.07 -16.00 -0.22
N VAL A 222 7.47 -14.82 -0.29
CA VAL A 222 6.01 -14.65 -0.10
C VAL A 222 5.17 -15.29 -1.21
N LEU A 223 5.75 -15.63 -2.37
CA LEU A 223 5.04 -16.28 -3.47
C LEU A 223 4.64 -17.73 -3.16
N ILE A 224 5.46 -18.43 -2.38
CA ILE A 224 5.30 -19.85 -2.05
C ILE A 224 4.81 -20.07 -0.62
N ARG A 225 4.63 -18.99 0.15
CA ARG A 225 4.24 -19.07 1.55
C ARG A 225 2.72 -18.95 1.68
N PRO A 226 2.04 -19.95 2.25
CA PRO A 226 0.61 -19.86 2.48
C PRO A 226 0.25 -18.82 3.56
N ASP A 227 -0.92 -18.20 3.44
CA ASP A 227 -1.58 -17.44 4.50
C ASP A 227 -2.23 -18.39 5.53
N GLU A 228 -2.92 -17.81 6.51
CA GLU A 228 -3.65 -18.55 7.56
C GLU A 228 -4.74 -19.51 7.03
N PHE A 229 -5.19 -19.33 5.78
CA PHE A 229 -6.16 -20.18 5.10
C PHE A 229 -5.51 -21.22 4.18
N GLY A 230 -4.17 -21.32 4.19
CA GLY A 230 -3.44 -22.19 3.27
C GLY A 230 -3.34 -21.61 1.85
N TYR A 231 -3.83 -20.40 1.60
CA TYR A 231 -3.74 -19.82 0.27
C TYR A 231 -2.34 -19.32 0.02
N VAL A 232 -1.83 -19.59 -1.18
CA VAL A 232 -0.72 -18.83 -1.80
C VAL A 232 -1.27 -17.75 -2.75
N PRO A 233 -0.50 -16.72 -3.14
CA PRO A 233 -0.98 -15.62 -3.99
C PRO A 233 -1.71 -16.07 -5.26
N LEU A 234 -1.34 -17.23 -5.83
CA LEU A 234 -1.99 -17.76 -7.02
C LEU A 234 -3.44 -18.19 -6.75
N HIS A 235 -3.76 -18.72 -5.55
CA HIS A 235 -5.14 -19.02 -5.16
C HIS A 235 -6.00 -17.75 -5.19
N ARG A 236 -5.49 -16.65 -4.62
CA ARG A 236 -6.20 -15.36 -4.56
C ARG A 236 -6.41 -14.79 -5.96
N ALA A 237 -5.35 -14.76 -6.78
CA ALA A 237 -5.41 -14.26 -8.15
C ALA A 237 -6.46 -14.99 -9.01
N VAL A 238 -6.50 -16.33 -8.92
CA VAL A 238 -7.48 -17.15 -9.62
C VAL A 238 -8.89 -16.99 -9.04
N SER A 239 -9.02 -16.93 -7.70
CA SER A 239 -10.31 -16.72 -7.04
C SER A 239 -10.95 -15.39 -7.47
N MET A 240 -10.14 -14.33 -7.62
CA MET A 240 -10.60 -13.03 -8.12
C MET A 240 -10.76 -12.96 -9.64
N SER A 241 -10.51 -14.05 -10.36
CA SER A 241 -10.60 -14.11 -11.82
C SER A 241 -9.67 -13.11 -12.53
N SER A 242 -8.57 -12.73 -11.87
CA SER A 242 -7.60 -11.79 -12.41
C SER A 242 -6.56 -12.53 -13.23
N ILE A 243 -6.71 -12.46 -14.55
CA ILE A 243 -5.78 -13.06 -15.54
C ILE A 243 -4.38 -12.44 -15.37
N HIS A 244 -4.31 -11.12 -15.22
CA HIS A 244 -3.05 -10.40 -15.06
C HIS A 244 -2.34 -10.77 -13.76
N ALA A 245 -3.08 -10.85 -12.65
CA ALA A 245 -2.48 -11.28 -11.38
C ALA A 245 -2.02 -12.75 -11.46
N SER A 246 -2.82 -13.63 -12.08
CA SER A 246 -2.50 -15.06 -12.20
C SER A 246 -1.23 -15.25 -13.03
N GLN A 247 -1.13 -14.56 -14.17
CA GLN A 247 0.05 -14.55 -15.02
C GLN A 247 1.28 -14.03 -14.27
N ALA A 248 1.17 -12.87 -13.61
CA ALA A 248 2.30 -12.30 -12.90
C ALA A 248 2.78 -13.21 -11.76
N VAL A 249 1.87 -13.71 -10.92
CA VAL A 249 2.24 -14.62 -9.82
C VAL A 249 2.91 -15.88 -10.35
N PHE A 250 2.36 -16.51 -11.39
CA PHE A 250 2.96 -17.72 -11.92
C PHE A 250 4.30 -17.47 -12.62
N GLU A 251 4.40 -16.41 -13.43
CA GLU A 251 5.63 -16.00 -14.10
C GLU A 251 6.76 -15.72 -13.10
N TYR A 252 6.47 -14.98 -12.02
CA TYR A 252 7.44 -14.72 -10.96
C TYR A 252 7.73 -15.95 -10.10
N GLY A 253 6.75 -16.83 -9.91
CA GLY A 253 6.93 -18.13 -9.27
C GLY A 253 7.96 -18.98 -10.02
N ILE A 254 7.86 -19.06 -11.34
CA ILE A 254 8.84 -19.77 -12.19
C ILE A 254 10.19 -19.03 -12.19
N ARG A 255 10.19 -17.70 -12.26
CA ARG A 255 11.42 -16.87 -12.27
C ARG A 255 12.29 -17.10 -11.04
N TYR A 256 11.70 -17.05 -9.84
CA TYR A 256 12.43 -17.13 -8.57
C TYR A 256 12.55 -18.56 -8.02
N TYR A 257 11.62 -19.44 -8.37
CA TYR A 257 11.61 -20.84 -7.95
C TYR A 257 11.52 -21.75 -9.17
N PRO A 258 12.56 -21.78 -10.03
CA PRO A 258 12.52 -22.63 -11.20
C PRO A 258 12.33 -24.10 -10.81
N LYS A 259 11.79 -24.90 -11.73
CA LYS A 259 11.53 -26.34 -11.54
C LYS A 259 10.37 -26.61 -10.56
N LYS A 260 10.54 -27.58 -9.65
CA LYS A 260 9.47 -28.16 -8.82
C LYS A 260 8.71 -27.12 -8.01
N LYS A 261 9.39 -26.18 -7.35
CA LYS A 261 8.74 -25.23 -6.43
C LYS A 261 7.83 -24.23 -7.15
N GLY A 262 8.27 -23.62 -8.25
CA GLY A 262 7.44 -22.69 -9.02
C GLY A 262 6.27 -23.40 -9.69
N ILE A 263 6.49 -24.59 -10.25
CA ILE A 263 5.42 -25.40 -10.86
C ILE A 263 4.43 -25.89 -9.79
N SER A 264 4.90 -26.24 -8.59
CA SER A 264 4.05 -26.69 -7.49
C SER A 264 3.03 -25.64 -7.05
N LEU A 265 3.23 -24.35 -7.35
CA LEU A 265 2.23 -23.32 -7.07
C LEU A 265 0.85 -23.64 -7.66
N LEU A 266 0.80 -24.31 -8.82
CA LEU A 266 -0.46 -24.72 -9.46
C LEU A 266 -1.21 -25.80 -8.68
N PHE A 267 -0.50 -26.53 -7.82
CA PHE A 267 -0.98 -27.74 -7.18
C PHE A 267 -0.88 -27.70 -5.64
N MET A 268 -0.37 -26.62 -5.06
CA MET A 268 -0.43 -26.38 -3.61
C MET A 268 -1.89 -26.37 -3.17
N LYS A 269 -2.22 -27.17 -2.16
CA LYS A 269 -3.57 -27.22 -1.59
C LYS A 269 -3.76 -26.15 -0.53
N ASP A 270 -4.91 -25.48 -0.54
CA ASP A 270 -5.39 -24.68 0.58
C ASP A 270 -5.86 -25.56 1.75
N ASN A 271 -6.34 -24.94 2.83
CA ASN A 271 -6.87 -25.68 3.98
C ASN A 271 -8.13 -26.51 3.66
N ASN A 272 -8.78 -26.28 2.51
CA ASN A 272 -9.91 -27.06 2.02
C ASN A 272 -9.48 -28.16 1.03
N GLY A 273 -8.18 -28.36 0.83
CA GLY A 273 -7.64 -29.32 -0.13
C GLY A 273 -7.74 -28.89 -1.59
N LYS A 274 -8.12 -27.63 -1.87
CA LYS A 274 -8.28 -27.09 -3.23
C LYS A 274 -6.98 -26.47 -3.73
N THR A 275 -6.64 -26.74 -4.98
CA THR A 275 -5.48 -26.14 -5.65
C THR A 275 -5.89 -24.94 -6.53
N PRO A 276 -4.95 -24.04 -6.92
CA PRO A 276 -5.29 -22.95 -7.82
C PRO A 276 -5.85 -23.41 -9.15
N ILE A 277 -5.35 -24.52 -9.72
CA ILE A 277 -5.89 -25.06 -10.97
C ILE A 277 -7.32 -25.60 -10.80
N GLN A 278 -7.61 -26.26 -9.67
CA GLN A 278 -8.98 -26.69 -9.36
C GLN A 278 -9.93 -25.49 -9.21
N ILE A 279 -9.52 -24.44 -8.51
CA ILE A 279 -10.30 -23.20 -8.38
C ILE A 279 -10.54 -22.56 -9.75
N ALA A 280 -9.53 -22.55 -10.64
CA ALA A 280 -9.68 -22.03 -12.00
C ALA A 280 -10.70 -22.86 -12.80
N PHE A 281 -10.71 -24.18 -12.62
CA PHE A 281 -11.57 -25.09 -13.37
C PHE A 281 -13.03 -25.02 -12.92
N MET A 282 -13.27 -24.73 -11.64
CA MET A 282 -14.61 -24.39 -11.13
C MET A 282 -15.18 -23.10 -11.77
N LYS A 283 -14.34 -22.26 -12.38
CA LYS A 283 -14.71 -21.01 -13.06
C LYS A 283 -14.58 -21.16 -14.57
N THR A 284 -15.67 -21.52 -15.24
CA THR A 284 -15.70 -21.81 -16.69
C THR A 284 -14.99 -20.78 -17.58
N LYS A 285 -15.10 -19.48 -17.25
CA LYS A 285 -14.46 -18.37 -17.99
C LYS A 285 -12.93 -18.28 -17.81
N LEU A 286 -12.37 -18.89 -16.77
CA LEU A 286 -10.95 -18.84 -16.44
C LEU A 286 -10.18 -20.07 -16.89
N ARG A 287 -10.80 -21.24 -16.93
CA ARG A 287 -10.16 -22.52 -17.28
C ARG A 287 -9.20 -22.40 -18.47
N GLY A 288 -9.72 -21.99 -19.63
CA GLY A 288 -8.91 -21.86 -20.84
C GLY A 288 -7.82 -20.79 -20.75
N LYS A 289 -8.06 -19.70 -20.00
CA LYS A 289 -7.11 -18.60 -19.86
C LYS A 289 -5.94 -18.97 -18.94
N VAL A 290 -6.22 -19.62 -17.81
CA VAL A 290 -5.18 -20.07 -16.87
C VAL A 290 -4.31 -21.17 -17.49
N MET A 291 -4.91 -22.09 -18.24
CA MET A 291 -4.14 -23.10 -18.99
C MET A 291 -3.22 -22.45 -20.01
N LYS A 292 -3.75 -21.51 -20.82
CA LYS A 292 -2.94 -20.76 -21.78
C LYS A 292 -1.78 -20.01 -21.11
N ILE A 293 -2.04 -19.30 -20.01
CA ILE A 293 -0.98 -18.62 -19.23
C ILE A 293 0.09 -19.61 -18.78
N THR A 294 -0.33 -20.78 -18.30
CA THR A 294 0.58 -21.82 -17.81
C THR A 294 1.49 -22.30 -18.93
N GLU A 295 0.91 -22.65 -20.08
CA GLU A 295 1.62 -23.06 -21.29
C GLU A 295 2.56 -21.98 -21.81
N ASP A 296 2.09 -20.73 -21.90
CA ASP A 296 2.87 -19.58 -22.38
C ASP A 296 4.08 -19.30 -21.46
N VAL A 297 3.91 -19.37 -20.13
CA VAL A 297 5.00 -19.19 -19.17
C VAL A 297 6.00 -20.33 -19.27
N LEU A 298 5.54 -21.60 -19.25
CA LEU A 298 6.43 -22.76 -19.31
C LEU A 298 7.21 -22.81 -20.63
N THR A 299 6.57 -22.48 -21.75
CA THR A 299 7.20 -22.43 -23.07
C THR A 299 8.27 -21.34 -23.12
N ARG A 300 7.98 -20.13 -22.63
CA ARG A 300 8.96 -19.03 -22.58
C ARG A 300 10.22 -19.45 -21.82
N TYR A 301 10.06 -20.04 -20.63
CA TYR A 301 11.21 -20.45 -19.80
C TYR A 301 11.90 -21.73 -20.29
N SER A 302 11.23 -22.57 -21.09
CA SER A 302 11.87 -23.72 -21.74
C SER A 302 12.74 -23.29 -22.93
N SER A 303 12.28 -22.31 -23.72
CA SER A 303 12.98 -21.85 -24.92
C SER A 303 14.16 -20.91 -24.65
N SER A 304 14.12 -20.11 -23.57
CA SER A 304 15.20 -19.16 -23.23
C SER A 304 16.49 -19.82 -22.71
N SER A 305 16.55 -21.15 -22.62
CA SER A 305 17.69 -21.88 -22.07
C SER A 305 18.79 -22.22 -23.09
N SER A 306 18.64 -21.90 -24.39
CA SER A 306 19.67 -22.27 -25.38
C SER A 306 20.95 -21.44 -25.28
N ASP A 307 20.90 -20.23 -24.68
CA ASP A 307 21.96 -19.24 -24.88
C ASP A 307 22.74 -18.87 -23.61
N ASN A 308 22.36 -19.35 -22.42
CA ASN A 308 23.12 -19.12 -21.18
C ASN A 308 22.89 -20.28 -20.19
N ASN A 309 23.95 -20.65 -19.45
CA ASN A 309 24.07 -21.78 -18.50
C ASN A 309 23.01 -21.91 -17.36
N ASN A 310 21.85 -21.26 -17.46
CA ASN A 310 20.73 -21.51 -16.57
C ASN A 310 20.01 -22.80 -16.97
N THR A 311 20.03 -23.78 -16.05
CA THR A 311 19.36 -25.08 -16.17
C THR A 311 17.98 -24.97 -16.83
N SER A 312 17.83 -25.55 -18.02
CA SER A 312 16.54 -25.66 -18.70
C SER A 312 15.49 -26.26 -17.77
N ILE A 313 14.27 -25.74 -17.80
CA ILE A 313 13.15 -26.39 -17.12
C ILE A 313 12.77 -27.59 -17.97
N ASN A 314 13.17 -28.79 -17.54
CA ASN A 314 12.59 -30.02 -18.06
C ASN A 314 11.14 -30.10 -17.56
N THR A 315 10.22 -29.51 -18.33
CA THR A 315 8.80 -29.37 -17.95
C THR A 315 8.16 -30.71 -17.65
N VAL A 316 8.51 -31.77 -18.39
CA VAL A 316 8.01 -33.13 -18.16
C VAL A 316 8.48 -33.64 -16.81
N GLU A 317 9.79 -33.58 -16.54
CA GLU A 317 10.35 -33.99 -15.26
C GLU A 317 9.77 -33.17 -14.09
N ALA A 318 9.60 -31.86 -14.26
CA ALA A 318 9.07 -31.02 -13.20
C ALA A 318 7.57 -31.28 -12.92
N LEU A 319 6.77 -31.59 -13.95
CA LEU A 319 5.38 -32.03 -13.80
C LEU A 319 5.32 -33.41 -13.13
N VAL A 320 6.18 -34.36 -13.52
CA VAL A 320 6.28 -35.68 -12.89
C VAL A 320 6.71 -35.54 -11.43
N MET A 321 7.72 -34.72 -11.14
CA MET A 321 8.22 -34.45 -9.79
C MET A 321 7.19 -33.74 -8.90
N ALA A 322 6.33 -32.90 -9.50
CA ALA A 322 5.18 -32.33 -8.81
C ALA A 322 4.11 -33.40 -8.57
N ALA A 323 3.82 -34.26 -9.55
CA ALA A 323 2.83 -35.32 -9.44
C ALA A 323 3.13 -36.38 -8.37
N ILE A 324 4.41 -36.61 -8.06
CA ILE A 324 4.85 -37.60 -7.06
C ILE A 324 5.12 -37.00 -5.68
N ASP A 325 5.00 -35.68 -5.49
CA ASP A 325 5.17 -35.09 -4.17
C ASP A 325 3.97 -35.44 -3.30
N GLU A 326 4.20 -36.00 -2.13
CA GLU A 326 3.14 -36.40 -1.18
C GLU A 326 2.30 -35.20 -0.70
N ASN A 327 2.80 -33.97 -0.84
CA ASN A 327 2.02 -32.76 -0.58
C ASN A 327 1.21 -32.28 -1.80
N ILE A 328 1.42 -32.90 -2.96
CA ILE A 328 0.82 -32.56 -4.26
C ILE A 328 0.14 -33.82 -4.82
N HIS A 329 -1.07 -34.09 -4.35
CA HIS A 329 -1.86 -35.18 -4.92
C HIS A 329 -2.62 -34.72 -6.17
N LEU A 330 -2.29 -35.30 -7.33
CA LEU A 330 -3.08 -35.22 -8.56
C LEU A 330 -4.33 -36.13 -8.51
N ASP A 331 -5.05 -36.14 -7.38
CA ASP A 331 -6.30 -36.88 -7.28
C ASP A 331 -7.37 -36.16 -8.12
N TYR A 332 -7.36 -36.49 -9.40
CA TYR A 332 -8.40 -36.21 -10.37
C TYR A 332 -9.59 -37.12 -10.02
N ASN A 333 -10.37 -36.74 -9.00
CA ASN A 333 -11.67 -37.38 -8.81
C ASN A 333 -12.51 -37.13 -10.06
N GLN A 334 -12.86 -38.23 -10.73
CA GLN A 334 -13.48 -38.37 -12.05
C GLN A 334 -14.91 -37.77 -12.18
N THR A 335 -15.36 -36.89 -11.29
CA THR A 335 -16.78 -36.47 -11.21
C THR A 335 -17.09 -35.08 -11.79
N CYS A 336 -16.18 -34.46 -12.55
CA CYS A 336 -16.48 -33.22 -13.26
C CYS A 336 -16.02 -33.28 -14.72
N TRP A 337 -16.76 -34.02 -15.54
CA TRP A 337 -16.82 -33.87 -17.00
C TRP A 337 -18.25 -33.53 -17.41
#